data_AF-A0A0G0HHX8-F1
#
_entry.id   AF-A0A0G0HHX8-F1
#
_cell.length_a   1.000
_cell.length_b   1.000
_cell.length_c   1.000
_cell.angle_alpha   90.00
_cell.angle_beta   90.00
_cell.angle_gamma   90.00
#
_symmetry.space_group_name_H-M   'P 1'
#
loop_
_entity.id
_entity.type
_entity.pdbx_description
1 polymer ?
#
loop_
_entity_poly.entity_id
_entity_poly.type
_entity_poly.pdbx_seq_one_letter_code
_entity_poly.pdbx_strand_id
1 'polypeptide(L)'
;MAKEYPFSSQYGIKELVDYVEKNGDKFNKIVVSNRYDQPYILFLFYLKYPPARFQGNHELTQRDTYNFSTVRNFDKFEFNKINWDEDRVKYPGALFAGTDKEILEESNIVEEIYGTNGYKYFQIVAN
;
A
#
# COMPACT_ATOMS: atom_id res chain seq x y z
N MET A 1 -4.85 25.68 -17.09
CA MET A 1 -4.91 24.71 -15.98
C MET A 1 -3.68 23.83 -16.05
N ALA A 2 -3.05 23.51 -14.91
CA ALA A 2 -1.93 22.57 -14.88
C ALA A 2 -2.43 21.17 -15.27
N LYS A 3 -1.59 20.40 -15.97
CA LYS A 3 -1.91 19.02 -16.33
C LYS A 3 -1.67 18.12 -15.11
N GLU A 4 -2.74 17.56 -14.56
CA GLU A 4 -2.65 16.60 -13.47
C GLU A 4 -2.42 15.19 -14.02
N TYR A 5 -1.51 14.46 -13.38
CA TYR A 5 -1.24 13.07 -13.68
C TYR A 5 -1.78 12.23 -12.52
N PRO A 6 -2.82 11.39 -12.72
CA PRO A 6 -3.45 10.66 -11.63
C PRO A 6 -2.44 9.84 -10.81
N PHE A 7 -1.43 9.27 -11.45
CA PHE A 7 -0.37 8.47 -10.83
C PHE A 7 0.67 9.27 -10.02
N SER A 8 0.65 10.60 -10.05
CA SER A 8 1.48 11.46 -9.20
C SER A 8 0.73 11.95 -7.95
N SER A 9 -0.47 11.43 -7.70
CA SER A 9 -1.31 11.79 -6.57
C SER A 9 -1.26 10.71 -5.49
N GLN A 10 -1.17 11.12 -4.23
CA GLN A 10 -1.31 10.25 -3.05
C GLN A 10 -2.79 9.96 -2.70
N TYR A 11 -3.69 10.25 -3.63
CA TYR A 11 -5.12 9.99 -3.51
C TYR A 11 -5.39 8.49 -3.27
N GLY A 12 -6.47 8.20 -2.54
CA GLY A 12 -6.89 6.84 -2.26
C GLY A 12 -6.18 6.21 -1.07
N ILE A 13 -5.06 6.77 -0.59
CA ILE A 13 -4.35 6.22 0.57
C ILE A 13 -5.18 6.34 1.84
N LYS A 14 -5.89 7.45 2.03
CA LYS A 14 -6.74 7.62 3.22
C LYS A 14 -7.85 6.57 3.22
N GLU A 15 -8.54 6.42 2.09
CA GLU A 15 -9.61 5.45 1.88
C GLU A 15 -9.10 4.02 2.08
N LEU A 16 -7.88 3.73 1.60
CA LEU A 16 -7.23 2.43 1.79
C LEU A 16 -6.92 2.16 3.26
N VAL A 17 -6.38 3.15 3.98
CA VAL A 17 -6.13 3.01 5.42
C VAL A 17 -7.43 2.82 6.19
N ASP A 18 -8.48 3.59 5.88
CA ASP A 18 -9.81 3.44 6.50
C ASP A 18 -10.41 2.05 6.23
N TYR A 19 -10.21 1.49 5.03
CA TYR A 19 -10.62 0.12 4.69
C TYR A 19 -9.87 -0.90 5.53
N VAL A 20 -8.55 -0.76 5.60
CA VAL A 20 -7.66 -1.66 6.33
C VAL A 20 -7.91 -1.60 7.84
N GLU A 21 -8.17 -0.44 8.42
CA GLU A 21 -8.48 -0.32 9.85
C GLU A 21 -9.75 -1.10 10.23
N LYS A 22 -10.75 -1.14 9.33
CA LYS A 22 -12.02 -1.84 9.56
C LYS A 22 -11.97 -3.34 9.26
N ASN A 23 -11.14 -3.75 8.30
CA ASN A 23 -11.19 -5.10 7.73
C ASN A 23 -9.87 -5.87 7.83
N GLY A 24 -8.77 -5.20 8.18
CA GLY A 24 -7.40 -5.70 8.07
C GLY A 24 -7.01 -6.72 9.13
N ASP A 25 -7.75 -6.85 10.23
CA ASP A 25 -7.39 -7.71 11.37
C ASP A 25 -7.54 -9.21 11.09
N LYS A 26 -8.30 -9.58 10.05
CA LYS A 26 -8.41 -10.97 9.60
C LYS A 26 -7.21 -11.43 8.76
N PHE A 27 -6.29 -10.52 8.40
CA PHE A 27 -5.13 -10.81 7.58
C PHE A 27 -3.85 -10.71 8.41
N ASN A 28 -2.96 -11.69 8.23
CA ASN A 28 -1.65 -11.74 8.88
C ASN A 28 -0.63 -10.77 8.27
N LYS A 29 -0.86 -10.34 7.02
CA LYS A 29 0.00 -9.43 6.27
C LYS A 29 -0.83 -8.57 5.33
N ILE A 30 -0.42 -7.31 5.16
CA ILE A 30 -1.02 -6.34 4.27
C ILE A 30 0.07 -5.79 3.36
N VAL A 31 0.01 -6.13 2.08
CA VAL A 31 1.00 -5.72 1.07
C VAL A 31 0.42 -4.58 0.25
N VAL A 32 1.07 -3.43 0.28
CA VAL A 32 0.60 -2.20 -0.35
C VAL A 32 1.59 -1.77 -1.42
N SER A 33 1.08 -1.44 -2.60
CA SER A 33 1.91 -0.95 -3.70
C SER A 33 2.65 0.33 -3.32
N ASN A 34 3.94 0.37 -3.61
CA ASN A 34 4.75 1.58 -3.46
C ASN A 34 4.70 2.50 -4.70
N ARG A 35 3.79 2.25 -5.65
CA ARG A 35 3.66 3.02 -6.90
C ARG A 35 3.42 4.52 -6.70
N TYR A 36 2.78 4.91 -5.60
CA TYR A 36 2.37 6.29 -5.27
C TYR A 36 3.34 7.04 -4.32
N ASP A 37 4.57 6.52 -4.22
CA ASP A 37 5.71 7.00 -3.44
C ASP A 37 5.48 7.20 -1.93
N GLN A 38 6.34 6.54 -1.15
CA GLN A 38 6.39 6.54 0.33
C GLN A 38 5.02 6.37 1.05
N PRO A 39 4.19 5.36 0.67
CA PRO A 39 2.89 5.15 1.30
C PRO A 39 2.97 4.90 2.82
N TYR A 40 4.09 4.35 3.31
CA TYR A 40 4.25 4.04 4.74
C TYR A 40 4.06 5.27 5.64
N ILE A 41 4.50 6.47 5.21
CA ILE A 41 4.36 7.71 6.00
C ILE A 41 2.89 8.04 6.20
N LEU A 42 2.11 7.95 5.12
CA LEU A 42 0.68 8.23 5.16
C LEU A 42 -0.09 7.15 5.93
N PHE A 43 0.33 5.89 5.83
CA PHE A 43 -0.22 4.82 6.66
C PHE A 43 0.01 5.09 8.14
N LEU A 44 1.24 5.43 8.55
CA LEU A 44 1.53 5.81 9.94
C LEU A 44 0.67 6.97 10.41
N PHE A 45 0.51 7.99 9.56
CA PHE A 45 -0.30 9.17 9.87
C PHE A 45 -1.79 8.83 10.05
N TYR A 46 -2.41 8.18 9.06
CA TYR A 46 -3.85 7.89 9.09
C TYR A 46 -4.23 6.80 10.10
N LEU A 47 -3.38 5.79 10.31
CA LEU A 47 -3.55 4.79 11.38
C LEU A 47 -3.32 5.37 12.77
N LYS A 48 -2.79 6.60 12.87
CA LYS A 48 -2.31 7.21 14.12
C LYS A 48 -1.35 6.26 14.85
N TYR A 49 -0.47 5.62 14.09
CA TYR A 49 0.40 4.57 14.61
C TYR A 49 1.36 5.16 15.66
N PRO A 50 1.52 4.53 16.85
CA PRO A 50 2.30 5.12 17.93
C PRO A 50 3.76 5.39 17.52
N PRO A 51 4.26 6.64 17.58
CA PRO A 51 5.61 6.98 17.13
C PRO A 51 6.71 6.17 17.84
N ALA A 52 6.55 5.93 19.15
CA ALA A 52 7.49 5.13 19.93
C ALA A 52 7.58 3.67 19.44
N ARG A 53 6.46 3.08 18.98
CA ARG A 53 6.47 1.73 18.40
C ARG A 53 7.15 1.70 17.04
N PHE A 54 6.96 2.75 16.23
CA PHE A 54 7.58 2.81 14.91
C PHE A 54 9.09 3.03 15.02
N GLN A 55 9.50 4.04 15.80
CA GLN A 55 10.90 4.41 15.95
C GLN A 55 11.77 3.26 16.50
N GLY A 56 11.21 2.40 17.36
CA GLY A 56 11.93 1.26 17.91
C GLY A 56 12.02 0.01 17.02
N ASN A 57 11.22 -0.10 15.96
CA ASN A 57 11.03 -1.36 15.22
C ASN A 57 11.12 -1.23 13.69
N HIS A 58 11.48 -0.07 13.15
CA HIS A 58 11.65 0.10 11.71
C HIS A 58 13.12 -0.01 11.31
N GLU A 59 13.35 -0.43 10.07
CA GLU A 59 14.65 -0.39 9.42
C GLU A 59 14.58 0.52 8.20
N LEU A 60 15.58 1.39 8.08
CA LEU A 60 15.76 2.19 6.88
C LEU A 60 16.43 1.35 5.81
N THR A 61 15.95 1.47 4.57
CA THR A 61 16.67 0.91 3.42
C THR A 61 18.04 1.55 3.29
N GLN A 62 18.94 0.85 2.60
CA GLN A 62 20.13 1.50 2.05
C GLN A 62 19.72 2.70 1.20
N ARG A 63 20.61 3.70 1.16
CA ARG A 63 20.39 4.92 0.40
C ARG A 63 20.38 4.60 -1.09
N ASP A 64 19.42 5.16 -1.81
CA ASP A 64 19.34 5.04 -3.26
C ASP A 64 20.36 5.95 -3.97
N THR A 65 20.31 6.00 -5.30
CA THR A 65 21.18 6.84 -6.14
C THR A 65 21.04 8.34 -5.88
N TYR A 66 19.97 8.75 -5.20
CA TYR A 66 19.66 10.13 -4.84
C TYR A 66 19.88 10.39 -3.35
N ASN A 67 20.49 9.43 -2.64
CA ASN A 67 20.83 9.49 -1.22
C ASN A 67 19.61 9.48 -0.28
N PHE A 68 18.46 8.97 -0.74
CA PHE A 68 17.25 8.78 0.07
C PHE A 68 17.16 7.35 0.62
N SER A 69 16.67 7.23 1.85
CA SER A 69 16.25 5.97 2.47
C SER A 69 14.75 5.98 2.69
N THR A 70 14.14 4.80 2.74
CA THR A 70 12.71 4.63 3.02
C THR A 70 12.49 3.48 4.01
N VAL A 71 11.24 3.23 4.40
CA VAL A 71 10.85 2.08 5.21
C VAL A 71 9.96 1.16 4.37
N ARG A 72 10.33 -0.12 4.30
CA ARG A 72 9.62 -1.13 3.50
C ARG A 72 8.58 -1.90 4.27
N ASN A 73 8.62 -1.87 5.60
CA ASN A 73 7.66 -2.57 6.42
C ASN A 73 7.58 -1.94 7.82
N PHE A 74 6.43 -2.13 8.45
CA PHE A 74 6.26 -2.00 9.89
C PHE A 74 5.06 -2.85 10.29
N ASP A 75 5.09 -3.45 11.48
CA ASP A 75 4.01 -4.32 11.96
C ASP A 75 3.63 -5.39 10.90
N LYS A 76 2.35 -5.51 10.52
CA LYS A 76 1.88 -6.40 9.44
C LYS A 76 1.94 -5.80 8.03
N PHE A 77 2.40 -4.55 7.87
CA PHE A 77 2.40 -3.83 6.60
C PHE A 77 3.72 -4.00 5.84
N GLU A 78 3.63 -4.22 4.52
CA GLU A 78 4.77 -4.26 3.61
C GLU A 78 4.50 -3.36 2.39
N PHE A 79 5.48 -2.53 2.01
CA PHE A 79 5.36 -1.50 0.99
C PHE A 79 6.37 -1.73 -0.14
N ASN A 80 5.92 -2.36 -1.23
CA ASN A 80 6.77 -2.73 -2.35
C ASN A 80 5.99 -2.68 -3.67
N LYS A 81 6.70 -2.76 -4.79
CA LYS A 81 6.06 -3.04 -6.07
C LYS A 81 5.52 -4.47 -5.98
N ILE A 82 4.25 -4.66 -6.28
CA ILE A 82 3.64 -5.98 -6.20
C ILE A 82 4.00 -6.75 -7.47
N ASN A 83 4.68 -7.88 -7.32
CA ASN A 83 4.83 -8.88 -8.37
C ASN A 83 3.80 -9.98 -8.11
N TRP A 84 2.64 -9.84 -8.75
CA TRP A 84 1.46 -10.59 -8.35
C TRP A 84 1.63 -12.10 -8.34
N ASP A 85 2.24 -12.68 -9.38
CA ASP A 85 2.43 -14.12 -9.48
C ASP A 85 3.32 -14.69 -8.37
N GLU A 86 4.36 -13.95 -7.98
CA GLU A 86 5.31 -14.37 -6.94
C GLU A 86 4.76 -14.08 -5.54
N ASP A 87 4.23 -12.87 -5.33
CA ASP A 87 3.86 -12.38 -4.01
C ASP A 87 2.61 -13.09 -3.47
N ARG A 88 1.65 -13.45 -4.33
CA ARG A 88 0.45 -14.21 -3.91
C ARG A 88 0.79 -15.61 -3.38
N VAL A 89 1.81 -16.24 -3.96
CA VAL A 89 2.30 -17.55 -3.49
C VAL A 89 3.11 -17.37 -2.21
N LYS A 90 3.90 -16.30 -2.11
CA LYS A 90 4.74 -15.98 -0.97
C LYS A 90 3.95 -15.60 0.28
N TYR A 91 2.80 -14.93 0.12
CA TYR A 91 1.98 -14.41 1.22
C TYR A 91 0.54 -14.95 1.16
N PRO A 92 0.33 -16.26 1.43
CA PRO A 92 -1.01 -16.84 1.50
C PRO A 92 -1.81 -16.22 2.64
N GLY A 93 -3.08 -15.87 2.41
CA GLY A 93 -3.93 -15.24 3.41
C GLY A 93 -3.65 -13.75 3.64
N ALA A 94 -2.90 -13.09 2.74
CA ALA A 94 -2.60 -11.67 2.83
C ALA A 94 -3.66 -10.81 2.11
N LEU A 95 -3.76 -9.56 2.54
CA LEU A 95 -4.49 -8.53 1.82
C LEU A 95 -3.53 -7.75 0.93
N PHE A 96 -3.81 -7.71 -0.36
CA PHE A 96 -3.03 -6.95 -1.32
C PHE A 96 -3.77 -5.69 -1.73
N ALA A 97 -3.08 -4.55 -1.77
CA ALA A 97 -3.60 -3.29 -2.29
C ALA A 97 -2.64 -2.78 -3.38
N GLY A 98 -2.95 -3.08 -4.63
CA GLY A 98 -2.12 -2.78 -5.79
C GLY A 98 -2.82 -1.92 -6.83
N THR A 99 -2.09 -1.53 -7.87
CA THR A 99 -2.71 -0.91 -9.05
C THR A 99 -3.39 -1.96 -9.95
N ASP A 100 -4.25 -1.50 -10.84
CA ASP A 100 -4.87 -2.32 -11.90
C ASP A 100 -3.86 -2.96 -12.86
N LYS A 101 -2.61 -2.48 -12.88
CA LYS A 101 -1.50 -3.06 -13.66
C LYS A 101 -0.67 -4.07 -12.88
N GLU A 102 -0.68 -3.99 -11.56
CA GLU A 102 0.05 -4.92 -10.71
C GLU A 102 -0.78 -6.16 -10.42
N ILE A 103 -2.10 -6.02 -10.24
CA ILE A 103 -3.01 -7.11 -9.93
C ILE A 103 -4.01 -7.25 -11.09
N LEU A 104 -3.77 -8.20 -11.99
CA LEU A 104 -4.58 -8.40 -13.19
C LEU A 104 -5.64 -9.48 -12.96
N GLU A 105 -6.90 -9.15 -13.23
CA GLU A 105 -8.02 -10.11 -13.41
C GLU A 105 -8.16 -11.18 -12.32
N GLU A 106 -8.47 -10.75 -11.09
CA GLU A 106 -8.62 -11.64 -9.94
C GLU A 106 -10.08 -11.86 -9.53
N SER A 107 -10.39 -13.08 -9.07
CA SER A 107 -11.74 -13.47 -8.65
C SER A 107 -12.13 -13.01 -7.23
N ASN A 108 -11.18 -12.44 -6.47
CA ASN A 108 -11.36 -12.07 -5.06
C ASN A 108 -11.09 -10.57 -4.77
N ILE A 109 -11.51 -9.68 -5.68
CA ILE A 109 -11.49 -8.24 -5.42
C ILE A 109 -12.49 -7.93 -4.31
N VAL A 110 -12.00 -7.35 -3.21
CA VAL A 110 -12.80 -7.03 -2.03
C VAL A 110 -13.13 -5.54 -1.90
N GLU A 111 -12.40 -4.68 -2.60
CA GLU A 111 -12.65 -3.24 -2.68
C GLU A 111 -11.86 -2.62 -3.84
N GLU A 112 -12.38 -1.52 -4.38
CA GLU A 112 -11.71 -0.71 -5.39
C GLU A 112 -11.81 0.78 -5.05
N ILE A 113 -10.69 1.48 -5.08
CA ILE A 113 -10.63 2.90 -4.71
C ILE A 113 -10.46 3.73 -5.97
N TYR A 114 -11.48 4.53 -6.28
CA TYR A 114 -11.51 5.43 -7.41
C TYR A 114 -11.37 6.89 -6.99
N GLY A 115 -10.68 7.68 -7.82
CA GLY A 115 -10.70 9.12 -7.74
C GLY A 115 -11.98 9.74 -8.29
N THR A 116 -12.22 11.00 -7.95
CA THR A 116 -13.28 11.82 -8.57
C THR A 116 -13.09 11.98 -10.08
N ASN A 117 -11.88 11.72 -10.59
CA ASN A 117 -11.53 11.67 -12.00
C ASN A 117 -11.82 10.31 -12.67
N GLY A 118 -12.40 9.34 -11.95
CA GLY A 118 -12.67 7.98 -12.42
C GLY A 118 -11.43 7.08 -12.50
N TYR A 119 -10.26 7.55 -12.07
CA TYR A 119 -9.03 6.75 -12.08
C TYR A 119 -9.03 5.75 -10.91
N LYS A 120 -8.73 4.48 -11.19
CA LYS A 120 -8.58 3.44 -10.16
C LYS A 120 -7.19 3.57 -9.52
N TYR A 121 -7.16 3.99 -8.26
CA TYR A 121 -5.93 4.13 -7.47
C TYR A 121 -5.51 2.82 -6.82
N PHE A 122 -6.47 2.08 -6.27
CA PHE A 122 -6.20 0.78 -5.67
C PHE A 122 -7.24 -0.24 -6.08
N GLN A 123 -6.76 -1.45 -6.33
CA GLN A 123 -7.52 -2.68 -6.37
C GLN A 123 -7.07 -3.51 -5.18
N ILE A 124 -8.03 -3.86 -4.31
CA ILE A 124 -7.75 -4.58 -3.07
C ILE A 124 -8.23 -6.03 -3.24
N VAL A 125 -7.33 -6.99 -3.03
CA VAL A 125 -7.59 -8.43 -3.20
C VAL A 125 -7.27 -9.18 -1.91
N ALA A 126 -8.21 -10.01 -1.48
CA ALA A 126 -7.98 -10.99 -0.42
C ALA A 126 -7.45 -12.29 -1.06
N ASN A 127 -6.21 -12.65 -0.73
CA ASN A 127 -5.53 -13.84 -1.24
C ASN A 127 -5.78 -15.08 -0.37
#